data_AF-A0A7K8DVJ5-F1
#
_entry.id   AF-A0A7K8DVJ5-F1
#
_cell.length_a   1.000
_cell.length_b   1.000
_cell.length_c   1.000
_cell.angle_alpha   90.00
_cell.angle_beta   90.00
_cell.angle_gamma   90.00
#
_symmetry.space_group_name_H-M   'P 1'
#
loop_
_entity.id
_entity.type
_entity.pdbx_description
1 polymer ?
#
loop_
_entity_poly.entity_id
_entity_poly.type
_entity_poly.pdbx_seq_one_letter_code
_entity_poly.pdbx_strand_id
1 'polypeptide(L)'
;RALKSEGVCESVLYGLPFIIKPTSCWQLDWDELETNQHSFQALCHSLLKRKWMLLARHEPQNTGPNWNVVVHPYFVIIPSDSATLLVKAVAIRELLLPSAFPALLAEHPERVRGPIESALNNLEVEVAYNPLHLKSNLYKHLKSSLYKPPHRQQPQPREQRPERHQPRQVTSTSSHKDLRFVSVLQPQSRAKAAVAPLLMAPSPLQTFRPAATARRGSCESSLLPKEYEE
;
A
#
# COMPACT_ATOMS: atom_id res chain seq x y z
N ARG A 1 21.13 -16.21 4.91
CA ARG A 1 20.91 -17.44 5.72
C ARG A 1 19.95 -18.34 4.96
N ALA A 2 20.02 -19.68 5.10
CA ALA A 2 19.02 -20.57 4.53
C ALA A 2 17.86 -20.78 5.53
N LEU A 3 16.63 -20.84 5.03
CA LEU A 3 15.41 -21.10 5.79
C LEU A 3 14.69 -22.31 5.16
N LYS A 4 14.04 -23.14 5.98
CA LYS A 4 13.11 -24.15 5.46
C LYS A 4 11.82 -23.48 4.98
N SER A 5 11.26 -23.94 3.87
CA SER A 5 10.05 -23.37 3.27
C SER A 5 8.85 -23.36 4.23
N GLU A 6 8.67 -24.45 4.97
CA GLU A 6 7.64 -24.66 5.98
C GLU A 6 7.89 -23.87 7.28
N GLY A 7 9.10 -23.33 7.46
CA GLY A 7 9.48 -22.58 8.65
C GLY A 7 9.16 -21.08 8.58
N VAL A 8 8.63 -20.59 7.46
CA VAL A 8 8.27 -19.17 7.29
C VAL A 8 6.77 -19.05 7.13
N CYS A 9 6.14 -18.29 8.03
CA CYS A 9 4.74 -17.95 7.95
C CYS A 9 4.51 -16.89 6.86
N GLU A 10 3.62 -17.13 5.90
CA GLU A 10 3.32 -16.14 4.85
C GLU A 10 2.76 -14.83 5.41
N SER A 11 2.10 -14.86 6.59
CA SER A 11 1.55 -13.68 7.26
C SER A 11 2.60 -12.68 7.73
N VAL A 12 3.88 -13.06 7.80
CA VAL A 12 4.98 -12.12 8.09
C VAL A 12 5.62 -11.55 6.83
N LEU A 13 5.15 -11.92 5.64
CA LEU A 13 5.61 -11.36 4.38
C LEU A 13 4.67 -10.24 3.94
N TYR A 14 5.22 -9.14 3.45
CA TYR A 14 4.41 -7.98 3.08
C TYR A 14 5.01 -7.19 1.91
N GLY A 15 4.23 -6.22 1.42
CA GLY A 15 4.63 -5.30 0.37
C GLY A 15 4.56 -5.91 -1.03
N LEU A 16 5.12 -5.18 -1.99
CA LEU A 16 5.16 -5.60 -3.38
C LEU A 16 6.29 -6.62 -3.59
N PRO A 17 6.00 -7.76 -4.24
CA PRO A 17 7.02 -8.74 -4.56
C PRO A 17 7.89 -8.27 -5.73
N PHE A 18 9.14 -8.75 -5.77
CA PHE A 18 10.04 -8.59 -6.92
C PHE A 18 10.42 -9.95 -7.50
N ILE A 19 10.71 -9.98 -8.79
CA ILE A 19 11.19 -11.18 -9.47
C ILE A 19 12.65 -10.95 -9.87
N ILE A 20 13.54 -11.81 -9.38
CA ILE A 20 14.92 -11.89 -9.84
C ILE A 20 15.01 -12.94 -10.93
N LYS A 21 15.70 -12.57 -12.00
CA LYS A 21 16.09 -13.41 -13.12
C LYS A 21 17.59 -13.21 -13.38
N PRO A 22 18.27 -14.17 -14.02
CA PRO A 22 19.64 -13.97 -14.45
C PRO A 22 19.73 -12.73 -15.36
N THR A 23 20.82 -11.96 -15.21
CA THR A 23 21.03 -10.76 -16.00
C THR A 23 21.32 -11.11 -17.45
N SER A 24 20.96 -10.20 -18.35
CA SER A 24 21.33 -10.22 -19.78
C SER A 24 22.08 -8.94 -20.13
N CYS A 25 22.88 -8.44 -19.18
CA CYS A 25 23.61 -7.19 -19.34
C CYS A 25 24.67 -7.36 -20.43
N TRP A 26 24.69 -6.42 -21.39
CA TRP A 26 25.66 -6.39 -22.49
C TRP A 26 27.10 -6.10 -22.05
N GLN A 27 27.30 -5.65 -20.82
CA GLN A 27 28.63 -5.33 -20.27
C GLN A 27 29.41 -6.59 -19.86
N LEU A 28 28.73 -7.73 -19.75
CA LEU A 28 29.35 -9.02 -19.48
C LEU A 28 29.64 -9.72 -20.82
N ASP A 29 30.69 -10.53 -20.84
CA ASP A 29 30.97 -11.36 -22.02
C ASP A 29 30.01 -12.57 -22.10
N TRP A 30 30.07 -13.28 -23.23
CA TRP A 30 29.16 -14.41 -23.48
C TRP A 30 29.36 -15.57 -22.52
N ASP A 31 30.61 -15.87 -22.15
CA ASP A 31 30.96 -16.98 -21.26
C ASP A 31 30.49 -16.67 -19.82
N GLU A 32 30.62 -15.42 -19.38
CA GLU A 32 30.10 -14.93 -18.11
C GLU A 32 28.57 -14.98 -18.07
N LEU A 33 27.89 -14.56 -19.14
CA LEU A 33 26.44 -14.63 -19.23
C LEU A 33 25.93 -16.08 -19.17
N GLU A 34 26.58 -16.99 -19.89
CA GLU A 34 26.24 -18.42 -19.89
C GLU A 34 26.52 -19.05 -18.51
N THR A 35 27.67 -18.77 -17.92
CA THR A 35 28.02 -19.23 -16.56
C THR A 35 27.05 -18.71 -15.52
N ASN A 36 26.64 -17.43 -15.61
CA ASN A 36 25.65 -16.83 -14.72
C ASN A 36 24.28 -17.49 -14.89
N GLN A 37 23.86 -17.76 -16.12
CA GLN A 37 22.61 -18.45 -16.43
C GLN A 37 22.58 -19.85 -15.80
N HIS A 38 23.64 -20.65 -16.01
CA HIS A 38 23.75 -21.99 -15.43
C HIS A 38 23.83 -21.96 -13.90
N SER A 39 24.61 -21.04 -13.33
CA SER A 39 24.74 -20.88 -11.88
C SER A 39 23.41 -20.51 -11.24
N PHE A 40 22.65 -19.61 -11.85
CA PHE A 40 21.33 -19.20 -11.38
C PHE A 40 20.33 -20.36 -11.41
N GLN A 41 20.30 -21.12 -12.51
CA GLN A 41 19.44 -22.31 -12.63
C GLN A 41 19.81 -23.38 -11.59
N ALA A 42 21.10 -23.65 -11.40
CA ALA A 42 21.59 -24.60 -10.40
C ALA A 42 21.21 -24.18 -8.98
N LEU A 43 21.26 -22.88 -8.67
CA LEU A 43 20.80 -22.32 -7.41
C LEU A 43 19.30 -22.57 -7.21
N CYS A 44 18.46 -22.18 -8.17
CA CYS A 44 17.00 -22.39 -8.11
C CYS A 44 16.66 -23.87 -7.89
N HIS A 45 17.25 -24.76 -8.68
CA HIS A 45 17.04 -26.20 -8.58
C HIS A 45 17.47 -26.75 -7.21
N SER A 46 18.63 -26.32 -6.71
CA SER A 46 19.15 -26.75 -5.42
C SER A 46 18.25 -26.32 -4.25
N LEU A 47 17.72 -25.10 -4.29
CA LEU A 47 16.80 -24.59 -3.28
C LEU A 47 15.46 -25.33 -3.31
N LEU A 48 14.88 -25.56 -4.51
CA LEU A 48 13.63 -26.31 -4.67
C LEU A 48 13.77 -27.75 -4.15
N LYS A 49 14.82 -28.46 -4.56
CA LYS A 49 15.07 -29.86 -4.14
C LYS A 49 15.19 -29.99 -2.62
N ARG A 50 15.75 -28.97 -1.95
CA ARG A 50 15.93 -28.95 -0.50
C ARG A 50 14.74 -28.37 0.25
N LYS A 51 13.73 -27.84 -0.45
CA LYS A 51 12.62 -27.05 0.13
C LYS A 51 13.16 -25.88 0.96
N TRP A 52 14.17 -25.18 0.44
CA TRP A 52 14.84 -24.07 1.10
C TRP A 52 14.55 -22.74 0.45
N MET A 53 14.62 -21.68 1.25
CA MET A 53 14.57 -20.28 0.86
C MET A 53 15.78 -19.55 1.43
N LEU A 54 16.07 -18.34 0.95
CA LEU A 54 17.18 -17.53 1.46
C LEU A 54 16.65 -16.30 2.18
N LEU A 55 17.07 -16.10 3.44
CA LEU A 55 16.94 -14.83 4.12
C LEU A 55 18.12 -13.94 3.73
N ALA A 56 17.83 -12.85 3.05
CA ALA A 56 18.77 -11.82 2.66
C ALA A 56 18.58 -10.57 3.53
N ARG A 57 19.70 -9.95 3.90
CA ARG A 57 19.74 -8.63 4.50
C ARG A 57 20.20 -7.66 3.41
N HIS A 58 19.51 -6.55 3.27
CA HIS A 58 19.97 -5.49 2.37
C HIS A 58 20.95 -4.57 3.12
N GLU A 59 22.14 -4.44 2.57
CA GLU A 59 23.17 -3.53 3.09
C GLU A 59 22.95 -2.12 2.51
N PRO A 60 22.72 -1.10 3.34
CA PRO A 60 22.57 0.27 2.86
C PRO A 60 23.90 0.78 2.29
N GLN A 61 23.89 1.23 1.04
CA GLN A 61 25.08 1.76 0.35
C GLN A 61 25.53 3.13 0.88
N ASN A 62 24.63 3.89 1.49
CA ASN A 62 24.90 5.21 2.06
C ASN A 62 24.12 5.37 3.38
N THR A 63 24.83 5.43 4.50
CA THR A 63 24.26 5.86 5.78
C THR A 63 24.08 7.38 5.71
N GLY A 64 22.84 7.86 5.82
CA GLY A 64 22.57 9.30 5.78
C GLY A 64 23.27 10.04 6.93
N PRO A 65 23.65 11.32 6.77
CA PRO A 65 24.50 12.03 7.73
C PRO A 65 23.87 12.30 9.10
N ASN A 66 22.54 12.15 9.26
CA ASN A 66 21.81 12.66 10.42
C ASN A 66 21.33 11.62 11.44
N TRP A 67 21.61 10.34 11.23
CA TRP A 67 21.20 9.30 12.17
C TRP A 67 22.30 8.25 12.30
N ASN A 68 22.91 8.16 13.48
CA ASN A 68 24.03 7.27 13.79
C ASN A 68 23.60 5.79 13.97
N VAL A 69 22.47 5.42 13.38
CA VAL A 69 21.87 4.09 13.45
C VAL A 69 21.89 3.53 12.04
N VAL A 70 21.87 2.20 11.88
CA VAL A 70 21.77 1.57 10.55
C VAL A 70 20.54 0.66 10.55
N VAL A 71 19.56 0.99 9.69
CA VAL A 71 18.38 0.15 9.48
C VAL A 71 18.67 -0.82 8.34
N HIS A 72 18.44 -2.10 8.61
CA HIS A 72 18.64 -3.16 7.64
C HIS A 72 17.29 -3.80 7.30
N PRO A 73 16.81 -3.65 6.05
CA PRO A 73 15.65 -4.40 5.60
C PRO A 73 16.02 -5.87 5.38
N TYR A 74 15.06 -6.75 5.64
CA TYR A 74 15.19 -8.19 5.44
C TYR A 74 14.21 -8.66 4.37
N PHE A 75 14.67 -9.59 3.55
CA PHE A 75 13.92 -10.17 2.45
C PHE A 75 14.03 -11.68 2.47
N VAL A 76 12.95 -12.37 2.11
CA VAL A 76 12.99 -13.79 1.79
C VAL A 76 13.03 -13.93 0.27
N ILE A 77 13.98 -14.71 -0.21
CA ILE A 77 14.15 -15.10 -1.60
C ILE A 77 13.68 -16.54 -1.74
N ILE A 78 12.60 -16.73 -2.49
CA ILE A 78 11.86 -17.98 -2.66
C ILE A 78 12.10 -18.48 -4.08
N PRO A 79 12.58 -19.71 -4.29
CA PRO A 79 12.75 -20.23 -5.64
C PRO A 79 11.41 -20.58 -6.28
N SER A 80 11.34 -20.45 -7.61
CA SER A 80 10.19 -20.86 -8.42
C SER A 80 10.59 -21.92 -9.44
N ASP A 81 9.62 -22.74 -9.84
CA ASP A 81 9.74 -23.77 -10.88
C ASP A 81 10.04 -23.22 -12.28
N SER A 82 9.72 -21.94 -12.52
CA SER A 82 10.02 -21.20 -13.75
C SER A 82 11.47 -20.69 -13.87
N ALA A 83 12.41 -21.23 -13.08
CA ALA A 83 13.80 -20.77 -13.01
C ALA A 83 13.92 -19.26 -12.70
N THR A 84 13.06 -18.76 -11.82
CA THR A 84 13.09 -17.40 -11.27
C THR A 84 13.15 -17.45 -9.74
N LEU A 85 13.53 -16.33 -9.11
CA LEU A 85 13.47 -16.18 -7.66
C LEU A 85 12.51 -15.04 -7.31
N LEU A 86 11.57 -15.31 -6.40
CA LEU A 86 10.64 -14.33 -5.85
C LEU A 86 11.23 -13.70 -4.59
N VAL A 87 11.18 -12.38 -4.49
CA VAL A 87 11.65 -11.63 -3.32
C VAL A 87 10.47 -10.97 -2.63
N LYS A 88 10.32 -11.21 -1.33
CA LYS A 88 9.30 -10.58 -0.48
C LYS A 88 9.95 -9.93 0.74
N ALA A 89 9.47 -8.76 1.14
CA ALA A 89 9.90 -8.13 2.39
C ALA A 89 9.37 -8.91 3.59
N VAL A 90 10.15 -8.95 4.67
CA VAL A 90 9.83 -9.69 5.89
C VAL A 90 9.58 -8.72 7.03
N ALA A 91 8.45 -8.89 7.73
CA ALA A 91 8.13 -8.13 8.92
C ALA A 91 9.13 -8.47 10.02
N ILE A 92 9.86 -7.44 10.46
CA ILE A 92 10.77 -7.53 11.60
C ILE A 92 10.02 -7.22 12.89
N ARG A 93 10.66 -7.51 14.03
CA ARG A 93 10.07 -7.32 15.37
C ARG A 93 9.45 -5.94 15.56
N GLU A 94 10.09 -4.89 15.04
CA GLU A 94 9.66 -3.50 15.16
C GLU A 94 8.39 -3.18 14.37
N LEU A 95 8.04 -4.02 13.38
CA LEU A 95 6.83 -3.89 12.56
C LEU A 95 5.69 -4.79 13.06
N LEU A 96 5.96 -5.69 14.00
CA LEU A 96 4.99 -6.62 14.54
C LEU A 96 4.49 -6.13 15.88
N LEU A 97 3.17 -6.06 16.04
CA LEU A 97 2.57 -5.93 17.36
C LEU A 97 2.83 -7.21 18.16
N PRO A 98 2.92 -7.15 19.49
CA PRO A 98 2.93 -8.35 20.32
C PRO A 98 1.67 -9.18 20.06
N SER A 99 1.80 -10.29 19.35
CA SER A 99 0.71 -11.20 19.02
C SER A 99 1.09 -12.64 19.30
N ALA A 100 0.21 -13.36 20.01
CA ALA A 100 0.28 -14.80 20.04
C ALA A 100 -0.26 -15.32 18.71
N PHE A 101 0.53 -16.13 18.00
CA PHE A 101 0.06 -16.86 16.82
C PHE A 101 -0.40 -18.24 17.29
N PRO A 102 -1.70 -18.44 17.57
CA PRO A 102 -2.18 -19.74 17.99
C PRO A 102 -1.92 -20.75 16.86
N ALA A 103 -1.48 -21.95 17.23
CA ALA A 103 -1.38 -23.04 16.29
C ALA A 103 -2.78 -23.38 15.75
N LEU A 104 -2.86 -23.67 14.44
CA LEU A 104 -4.09 -24.17 13.84
C LEU A 104 -4.42 -25.53 14.44
N LEU A 105 -5.64 -25.69 14.96
CA LEU A 105 -6.09 -26.98 15.48
C LEU A 105 -6.23 -27.99 14.35
N ALA A 106 -5.76 -29.21 14.56
CA ALA A 106 -5.79 -30.27 13.55
C ALA A 106 -7.22 -30.76 13.24
N GLU A 107 -8.13 -30.66 14.22
CA GLU A 107 -9.49 -31.19 14.12
C GLU A 107 -10.53 -30.14 14.49
N HIS A 108 -11.65 -30.16 13.77
CA HIS A 108 -12.79 -29.29 13.97
C HIS A 108 -14.08 -30.13 13.98
N PRO A 109 -15.11 -29.77 14.76
CA PRO A 109 -16.36 -30.52 14.79
C PRO A 109 -17.02 -30.64 13.41
N GLU A 110 -17.50 -31.84 13.08
CA GLU A 110 -18.12 -32.12 11.77
C GLU A 110 -19.28 -31.19 11.42
N ARG A 111 -20.02 -30.76 12.45
CA ARG A 111 -21.13 -29.82 12.31
C ARG A 111 -20.72 -28.48 11.68
N VAL A 112 -19.46 -28.09 11.82
CA VAL A 112 -18.88 -26.86 11.24
C VAL A 112 -18.13 -27.19 9.95
N ARG A 113 -17.43 -28.33 9.90
CA ARG A 113 -16.65 -28.77 8.72
C ARG A 113 -17.54 -29.03 7.50
N GLY A 114 -18.63 -29.77 7.68
CA GLY A 114 -19.52 -30.19 6.57
C GLY A 114 -20.06 -29.04 5.71
N PRO A 115 -20.65 -27.98 6.30
CA PRO A 115 -21.11 -26.82 5.53
C PRO A 115 -20.00 -26.09 4.77
N ILE A 116 -18.79 -25.99 5.37
CA ILE A 116 -17.65 -25.32 4.75
C ILE A 116 -17.16 -26.13 3.54
N GLU A 117 -16.93 -27.44 3.71
CA GLU A 117 -16.52 -28.33 2.62
C GLU A 117 -17.54 -28.35 1.48
N SER A 118 -18.84 -28.39 1.80
CA SER A 118 -19.88 -28.31 0.79
C SER A 118 -19.84 -26.98 0.02
N ALA A 119 -19.60 -25.85 0.70
CA ALA A 119 -19.47 -24.56 0.03
C ALA A 119 -18.23 -24.50 -0.87
N LEU A 120 -17.10 -25.04 -0.42
CA LEU A 120 -15.85 -25.10 -1.21
C LEU A 120 -15.99 -25.99 -2.44
N ASN A 121 -16.67 -27.13 -2.33
CA ASN A 121 -16.89 -28.06 -3.44
C ASN A 121 -17.78 -27.49 -4.56
N ASN A 122 -18.56 -26.45 -4.27
CA ASN A 122 -19.38 -25.76 -5.26
C ASN A 122 -18.61 -24.65 -6.00
N LEU A 123 -17.37 -24.36 -5.61
CA LEU A 123 -16.53 -23.37 -6.31
C LEU A 123 -15.94 -23.97 -7.58
N GLU A 124 -15.93 -23.19 -8.66
CA GLU A 124 -15.20 -23.54 -9.87
C GLU A 124 -13.69 -23.43 -9.59
N VAL A 125 -12.96 -24.51 -9.88
CA VAL A 125 -11.50 -24.58 -9.68
C VAL A 125 -10.81 -24.42 -11.03
N GLU A 126 -10.09 -23.32 -11.20
CA GLU A 126 -9.23 -23.11 -12.36
C GLU A 126 -7.94 -23.91 -12.23
N VAL A 127 -7.52 -24.59 -13.31
CA VAL A 127 -6.28 -25.39 -13.35
C VAL A 127 -5.04 -24.50 -13.23
N ALA A 128 -5.10 -23.27 -13.74
CA ALA A 128 -4.01 -22.32 -13.68
C ALA A 128 -4.56 -20.90 -13.64
N TYR A 129 -4.01 -20.10 -12.73
CA TYR A 129 -4.32 -18.68 -12.65
C TYR A 129 -3.76 -17.93 -13.88
N ASN A 130 -4.64 -17.31 -14.66
CA ASN A 130 -4.25 -16.42 -15.77
C ASN A 130 -4.60 -14.95 -15.44
N PRO A 131 -3.62 -14.07 -15.18
CA PRO A 131 -3.89 -12.68 -14.84
C PRO A 131 -4.61 -11.90 -15.96
N LEU A 132 -4.56 -12.37 -17.22
CA LEU A 132 -5.27 -11.74 -18.34
C LEU A 132 -6.79 -11.94 -18.28
N HIS A 133 -7.28 -12.93 -17.53
CA HIS A 133 -8.71 -13.18 -17.37
C HIS A 133 -9.36 -12.23 -16.34
N LEU A 134 -8.57 -11.59 -15.48
CA LEU A 134 -9.06 -10.67 -14.46
C LEU A 134 -9.38 -9.29 -15.04
N LYS A 135 -10.63 -8.86 -14.83
CA LYS A 135 -11.10 -7.52 -15.20
C LYS A 135 -11.29 -6.66 -13.95
N SER A 136 -10.29 -5.84 -13.61
CA SER A 136 -10.38 -4.90 -12.48
C SER A 136 -11.14 -3.62 -12.78
N ASN A 137 -11.50 -3.38 -14.05
CA ASN A 137 -12.08 -2.12 -14.54
C ASN A 137 -11.22 -0.86 -14.28
N LEU A 138 -9.94 -1.02 -13.93
CA LEU A 138 -9.04 0.09 -13.58
C LEU A 138 -8.98 1.14 -14.69
N TYR A 139 -8.82 0.72 -15.94
CA TYR A 139 -8.77 1.64 -17.08
C TYR A 139 -10.06 2.46 -17.23
N LYS A 140 -11.23 1.82 -17.06
CA LYS A 140 -12.53 2.51 -17.11
C LYS A 140 -12.66 3.52 -15.97
N HIS A 141 -12.18 3.18 -14.77
CA HIS A 141 -12.18 4.07 -13.61
C HIS A 141 -11.24 5.27 -13.81
N LEU A 142 -9.99 5.03 -14.20
CA LEU A 142 -9.01 6.09 -14.48
C LEU A 142 -9.49 7.00 -15.61
N LYS A 143 -10.08 6.44 -16.67
CA LYS A 143 -10.69 7.22 -17.74
C LYS A 143 -11.83 8.09 -17.22
N SER A 144 -12.72 7.57 -16.38
CA SER A 144 -13.78 8.39 -15.79
C SER A 144 -13.26 9.47 -14.84
N SER A 145 -12.18 9.21 -14.11
CA SER A 145 -11.60 10.17 -13.16
C SER A 145 -10.84 11.29 -13.87
N LEU A 146 -9.98 10.93 -14.83
CA LEU A 146 -9.08 11.87 -15.51
C LEU A 146 -9.76 12.67 -16.63
N TYR A 147 -10.81 12.12 -17.26
CA TYR A 147 -11.54 12.80 -18.34
C TYR A 147 -12.79 13.54 -17.87
N LYS A 148 -13.07 13.61 -16.57
CA LYS A 148 -14.11 14.51 -16.07
C LYS A 148 -13.66 15.95 -16.31
N PRO A 149 -14.35 16.74 -17.16
CA PRO A 149 -14.11 18.17 -17.21
C PRO A 149 -14.34 18.72 -15.80
N PRO A 150 -13.53 19.68 -15.31
CA PRO A 150 -13.86 20.37 -14.08
C PRO A 150 -15.29 20.89 -14.25
N HIS A 151 -16.16 20.48 -13.31
CA HIS A 151 -17.58 20.76 -13.34
C HIS A 151 -17.78 22.23 -13.73
N ARG A 152 -18.34 22.49 -14.91
CA ARG A 152 -18.85 23.82 -15.26
C ARG A 152 -19.80 24.14 -14.12
N GLN A 153 -19.41 25.09 -13.26
CA GLN A 153 -20.27 25.58 -12.20
C GLN A 153 -21.58 25.95 -12.88
N GLN A 154 -22.61 25.13 -12.65
CA GLN A 154 -23.95 25.41 -13.10
C GLN A 154 -24.28 26.78 -12.49
N PRO A 155 -24.58 27.82 -13.29
CA PRO A 155 -24.98 29.09 -12.70
C PRO A 155 -26.21 28.80 -11.85
N GLN A 156 -26.08 28.98 -10.54
CA GLN A 156 -27.23 28.91 -9.65
C GLN A 156 -28.32 29.83 -10.22
N PRO A 157 -29.59 29.39 -10.28
CA PRO A 157 -30.68 30.30 -10.55
C PRO A 157 -30.58 31.41 -9.50
N ARG A 158 -30.36 32.66 -9.93
CA ARG A 158 -30.41 33.81 -9.04
C ARG A 158 -31.80 33.84 -8.42
N GLU A 159 -31.88 33.44 -7.15
CA GLU A 159 -33.03 33.78 -6.33
C GLU A 159 -33.19 35.30 -6.31
N GLN A 160 -34.47 35.67 -6.38
CA GLN A 160 -34.99 36.97 -6.72
C GLN A 160 -34.43 38.05 -5.78
N ARG A 161 -33.80 39.08 -6.36
CA ARG A 161 -33.53 40.32 -5.65
C ARG A 161 -34.87 41.01 -5.36
N PRO A 162 -35.16 41.44 -4.11
CA PRO A 162 -36.34 42.25 -3.84
C PRO A 162 -36.23 43.61 -4.53
N GLU A 163 -37.33 44.04 -5.13
CA GLU A 163 -37.50 45.35 -5.74
C GLU A 163 -37.07 46.48 -4.81
N ARG A 164 -36.31 47.43 -5.34
CA ARG A 164 -36.13 48.74 -4.72
C ARG A 164 -36.46 49.82 -5.74
N HIS A 165 -37.72 50.25 -5.64
CA HIS A 165 -38.27 51.59 -5.88
C HIS A 165 -37.70 52.42 -7.04
N GLN A 166 -38.56 52.63 -8.05
CA GLN A 166 -38.49 53.77 -8.98
C GLN A 166 -38.52 55.11 -8.22
N PRO A 167 -38.08 56.18 -8.89
CA PRO A 167 -39.05 57.21 -9.21
C PRO A 167 -39.06 57.58 -10.69
N ARG A 168 -40.27 57.94 -11.13
CA ARG A 168 -40.70 58.22 -12.49
C ARG A 168 -40.87 59.74 -12.64
N GLN A 169 -40.12 60.40 -13.53
CA GLN A 169 -40.46 61.70 -14.14
C GLN A 169 -39.84 61.72 -15.55
N VAL A 170 -40.59 61.69 -16.66
CA VAL A 170 -41.50 62.68 -17.29
C VAL A 170 -40.78 63.53 -18.36
N THR A 171 -41.19 63.27 -19.61
CA THR A 171 -41.27 64.11 -20.82
C THR A 171 -40.05 64.79 -21.46
N SER A 172 -39.78 64.33 -22.69
CA SER A 172 -39.89 65.06 -23.97
C SER A 172 -39.00 66.27 -24.31
N THR A 173 -38.48 66.17 -25.54
CA THR A 173 -38.10 67.18 -26.54
C THR A 173 -36.72 67.87 -26.48
N SER A 174 -35.90 67.37 -27.42
CA SER A 174 -35.22 68.09 -28.51
C SER A 174 -33.82 68.66 -28.28
N SER A 175 -32.97 68.25 -29.24
CA SER A 175 -31.98 69.07 -29.93
C SER A 175 -30.52 69.03 -29.46
N HIS A 176 -29.74 68.41 -30.34
CA HIS A 176 -28.36 68.71 -30.71
C HIS A 176 -27.18 67.99 -30.02
N LYS A 177 -26.62 67.08 -30.85
CA LYS A 177 -25.24 67.02 -31.33
C LYS A 177 -24.25 66.14 -30.56
N ASP A 178 -23.82 65.12 -31.32
CA ASP A 178 -22.43 64.70 -31.52
C ASP A 178 -21.69 64.06 -30.33
N LEU A 179 -21.55 62.73 -30.33
CA LEU A 179 -20.35 62.06 -30.83
C LEU A 179 -20.45 60.53 -30.66
N ARG A 180 -19.77 59.84 -31.57
CA ARG A 180 -19.96 58.45 -32.00
C ARG A 180 -19.55 57.40 -30.95
N PHE A 181 -20.38 56.35 -30.88
CA PHE A 181 -20.08 54.91 -30.90
C PHE A 181 -18.61 54.46 -30.67
N VAL A 182 -18.32 53.71 -29.58
CA VAL A 182 -18.24 52.21 -29.52
C VAL A 182 -16.94 51.71 -30.18
N SER A 183 -16.08 50.84 -29.64
CA SER A 183 -15.98 50.02 -28.42
C SER A 183 -14.67 49.22 -28.51
N VAL A 184 -14.37 48.44 -27.45
CA VAL A 184 -13.52 47.22 -27.39
C VAL A 184 -11.99 47.38 -27.37
N LEU A 185 -11.36 46.87 -26.30
CA LEU A 185 -10.46 45.69 -26.27
C LEU A 185 -9.54 45.69 -25.02
N GLN A 186 -9.52 44.54 -24.33
CA GLN A 186 -8.55 44.02 -23.33
C GLN A 186 -7.06 44.27 -23.70
N PRO A 187 -6.02 44.09 -22.83
CA PRO A 187 -5.80 42.92 -21.94
C PRO A 187 -4.91 43.12 -20.67
N GLN A 188 -4.60 41.97 -20.02
CA GLN A 188 -3.46 41.66 -19.12
C GLN A 188 -3.70 41.76 -17.60
N SER A 189 -3.87 40.64 -16.89
CA SER A 189 -2.88 39.60 -16.53
C SER A 189 -1.98 40.01 -15.35
N ARG A 190 -2.33 39.50 -14.16
CA ARG A 190 -1.41 38.89 -13.19
C ARG A 190 -2.21 38.21 -12.08
N ALA A 191 -2.44 36.91 -12.24
CA ALA A 191 -2.98 36.07 -11.18
C ALA A 191 -1.86 35.73 -10.18
N LYS A 192 -2.06 36.07 -8.90
CA LYS A 192 -1.25 35.58 -7.78
C LYS A 192 -1.74 34.18 -7.42
N ALA A 193 -0.83 33.21 -7.42
CA ALA A 193 -1.12 31.86 -6.95
C ALA A 193 -1.25 31.86 -5.43
N ALA A 194 -2.46 31.59 -4.93
CA ALA A 194 -2.71 31.30 -3.53
C ALA A 194 -2.80 29.77 -3.37
N VAL A 195 -1.80 29.19 -2.71
CA VAL A 195 -1.84 27.78 -2.27
C VAL A 195 -2.67 27.73 -0.98
N ALA A 196 -3.74 26.94 -0.97
CA ALA A 196 -4.56 26.73 0.21
C ALA A 196 -3.78 25.94 1.28
N PRO A 197 -3.75 26.39 2.55
CA PRO A 197 -3.16 25.60 3.63
C PRO A 197 -4.03 24.36 3.90
N LEU A 198 -3.40 23.19 4.01
CA LEU A 198 -4.07 21.97 4.44
C LEU A 198 -4.50 22.11 5.90
N LEU A 199 -5.81 21.99 6.14
CA LEU A 199 -6.39 21.91 7.48
C LEU A 199 -6.02 20.57 8.11
N MET A 200 -5.08 20.58 9.05
CA MET A 200 -4.79 19.43 9.92
C MET A 200 -5.95 19.24 10.89
N ALA A 201 -6.54 18.05 10.90
CA ALA A 201 -7.54 17.66 11.87
C ALA A 201 -6.91 17.60 13.29
N PRO A 202 -7.60 18.08 14.35
CA PRO A 202 -7.09 18.01 15.71
C PRO A 202 -7.17 16.57 16.25
N SER A 203 -6.05 16.08 16.81
CA SER A 203 -6.00 14.81 17.55
C SER A 203 -6.66 14.96 18.93
N PRO A 204 -7.51 14.02 19.37
CA PRO A 204 -8.05 14.08 20.73
C PRO A 204 -6.98 13.69 21.77
N LEU A 205 -6.63 14.69 22.58
CA LEU A 205 -6.37 14.63 24.02
C LEU A 205 -5.17 13.80 24.54
N GLN A 206 -4.07 14.50 24.82
CA GLN A 206 -3.23 14.18 25.97
C GLN A 206 -3.79 14.88 27.21
N THR A 207 -4.30 14.12 28.16
CA THR A 207 -4.37 14.50 29.58
C THR A 207 -3.36 13.66 30.34
N PHE A 208 -2.20 14.22 30.64
CA PHE A 208 -1.33 13.72 31.70
C PHE A 208 -1.54 14.54 32.97
N ARG A 209 -1.94 13.86 34.05
CA ARG A 209 -1.54 14.19 35.42
C ARG A 209 -1.20 12.88 36.14
N PRO A 210 -0.06 12.80 36.86
CA PRO A 210 0.31 11.63 37.65
C PRO A 210 -0.16 11.77 39.10
N ALA A 211 -0.52 10.65 39.73
CA ALA A 211 -0.42 10.49 41.19
C ALA A 211 -0.32 8.99 41.54
N ALA A 212 0.63 8.70 42.42
CA ALA A 212 1.05 7.39 42.90
C ALA A 212 -0.02 6.63 43.69
N THR A 213 0.12 5.30 43.76
CA THR A 213 0.26 4.55 45.03
C THR A 213 0.51 3.06 44.79
N ALA A 214 1.40 2.53 45.63
CA ALA A 214 1.90 1.16 45.63
C ALA A 214 0.87 0.12 46.10
N ARG A 215 1.05 -1.13 45.65
CA ARG A 215 0.75 -2.42 46.34
C ARG A 215 1.20 -3.55 45.39
N ARG A 216 2.37 -4.17 45.57
CA ARG A 216 2.72 -5.29 46.49
C ARG A 216 1.72 -6.46 46.46
N GLY A 217 2.23 -7.61 46.01
CA GLY A 217 1.66 -8.96 46.05
C GLY A 217 2.28 -9.75 44.89
N SER A 218 3.44 -10.40 45.01
CA SER A 218 3.82 -11.53 45.86
C SER A 218 2.81 -12.68 45.81
N CYS A 219 3.07 -13.64 44.91
CA CYS A 219 2.72 -15.05 45.07
C CYS A 219 3.86 -15.89 44.49
N GLU A 220 4.74 -16.39 45.37
CA GLU A 220 5.58 -17.55 45.12
C GLU A 220 4.75 -18.84 45.17
N SER A 221 5.22 -19.87 44.47
CA SER A 221 5.31 -21.30 44.86
C SER A 221 5.18 -22.15 43.58
N SER A 222 6.28 -22.67 43.02
CA SER A 222 6.86 -24.01 43.28
C SER A 222 5.84 -25.12 42.93
N LEU A 223 6.13 -26.10 42.07
CA LEU A 223 6.95 -27.28 42.39
C LEU A 223 7.22 -28.13 41.13
N LEU A 224 8.49 -28.52 40.92
CA LEU A 224 8.90 -29.77 40.26
C LEU A 224 8.79 -30.93 41.28
N PRO A 225 8.58 -32.19 40.85
CA PRO A 225 9.70 -33.16 40.81
C PRO A 225 9.63 -34.17 39.62
N LYS A 226 10.75 -34.43 38.94
CA LYS A 226 11.65 -35.63 39.01
C LYS A 226 11.05 -36.98 38.54
N GLU A 227 11.62 -37.43 37.42
CA GLU A 227 12.20 -38.75 37.10
C GLU A 227 11.84 -39.96 37.97
N TYR A 228 11.40 -41.04 37.28
CA TYR A 228 11.68 -42.44 37.65
C TYR A 228 11.92 -43.27 36.37
N GLU A 229 12.93 -44.13 36.47
CA GLU A 229 13.30 -45.19 35.53
C GLU A 229 12.22 -46.27 35.39
N GLU A 230 12.11 -46.84 34.18
CA GLU A 230 12.20 -48.30 33.93
C GLU A 230 12.57 -48.55 32.46
#